data_AF-A0A1C5WUK4-F1
#
_entry.id   AF-A0A1C5WUK4-F1
#
_cell.length_a   1.000
_cell.length_b   1.000
_cell.length_c   1.000
_cell.angle_alpha   90.00
_cell.angle_beta   90.00
_cell.angle_gamma   90.00
#
_symmetry.space_group_name_H-M   'P 1'
#
loop_
_entity.id
_entity.type
_entity.pdbx_description
1 polymer ?
#
loop_
_entity_poly.entity_id
_entity_poly.type
_entity_poly.pdbx_seq_one_letter_code
_entity_poly.pdbx_strand_id
1 'polypeptide(L)'
;MGIINQGILGGFSGKVGPIVGFRWKSNYYIRARAAKVSNPRTPKQQEQRGKFATAFSFLKAIKPFIRIGYKEFTQKKSAFNSAMSYTLKRAVTGSGKEIKIDFDRALVSMGTLMPIFEGAATVSNHQMTFNWKDNSGMGNAERTDIVMVLVYNKDREAAVYDTEAALRSDCHAGLQLPEDWQDDELVAYLSFCSTDGNCVANSICLPISVIEIPEEEIDVQTESIDTTHKRILPDKRTVHQSRITVHSLSAPPNEIQTYRCET
;
A
#
# COMPACT_ATOMS: atom_id res chain seq x y z
N MET A 1 -32.67 -7.68 13.61
CA MET A 1 -31.43 -8.29 14.13
C MET A 1 -31.44 -8.07 15.62
N GLY A 2 -31.19 -9.11 16.42
CA GLY A 2 -31.11 -9.02 17.88
C GLY A 2 -29.68 -9.22 18.37
N ILE A 3 -29.37 -8.71 19.56
CA ILE A 3 -28.10 -8.94 20.27
C ILE A 3 -28.36 -9.96 21.38
N ILE A 4 -27.49 -10.96 21.52
CA ILE A 4 -27.50 -11.87 22.66
C ILE A 4 -26.55 -11.31 23.72
N ASN A 5 -27.09 -10.67 24.75
CA ASN A 5 -26.28 -10.15 25.86
C ASN A 5 -25.89 -11.28 26.83
N GLN A 6 -26.85 -12.13 27.21
CA GLN A 6 -26.66 -13.32 28.04
C GLN A 6 -27.75 -14.35 27.69
N GLY A 7 -27.36 -15.63 27.54
CA GLY A 7 -28.29 -16.71 27.23
C GLY A 7 -27.77 -18.04 27.77
N ILE A 8 -28.67 -19.00 27.99
CA ILE A 8 -28.39 -20.30 28.65
C ILE A 8 -27.27 -21.10 27.94
N LEU A 9 -27.14 -20.93 26.62
CA LEU A 9 -26.12 -21.59 25.79
C LEU A 9 -24.93 -20.68 25.46
N GLY A 10 -24.88 -19.47 26.05
CA GLY A 10 -23.96 -18.42 25.63
C GLY A 10 -24.23 -17.93 24.20
N GLY A 11 -23.19 -17.39 23.57
CA GLY A 11 -23.24 -16.98 22.17
C GLY A 11 -22.91 -18.14 21.22
N PHE A 12 -23.58 -18.21 20.07
CA PHE A 12 -23.31 -19.23 19.04
C PHE A 12 -23.03 -18.59 17.67
N SER A 13 -22.32 -19.32 16.82
CA SER A 13 -22.05 -18.94 15.43
C SER A 13 -22.51 -20.07 14.51
N GLY A 14 -23.23 -19.73 13.45
CA GLY A 14 -23.79 -20.70 12.50
C GLY A 14 -25.32 -20.72 12.50
N LYS A 15 -25.89 -21.79 11.94
CA LYS A 15 -27.33 -21.93 11.74
C LYS A 15 -27.93 -22.79 12.84
N VAL A 16 -29.03 -22.32 13.43
CA VAL A 16 -29.88 -23.09 14.34
C VAL A 16 -31.33 -22.86 13.93
N GLY A 17 -31.89 -23.83 13.20
CA GLY A 17 -33.25 -23.75 12.63
C GLY A 17 -33.45 -22.50 11.75
N PRO A 18 -34.46 -21.66 12.01
CA PRO A 18 -34.73 -20.44 11.24
C PRO A 18 -33.80 -19.27 11.61
N ILE A 19 -32.93 -19.44 12.61
CA ILE A 19 -32.08 -18.37 13.14
C ILE A 19 -30.63 -18.61 12.69
N VAL A 20 -29.95 -17.52 12.35
CA VAL A 20 -28.51 -17.50 12.10
C VAL A 20 -27.86 -16.64 13.17
N GLY A 21 -26.97 -17.26 13.95
CA GLY A 21 -26.09 -16.59 14.91
C GLY A 21 -24.75 -16.28 14.27
N PHE A 22 -24.17 -15.14 14.61
CA PHE A 22 -22.79 -14.82 14.26
C PHE A 22 -22.18 -13.94 15.34
N ARG A 23 -20.86 -14.06 15.52
CA ARG A 23 -20.10 -13.18 16.40
C ARG A 23 -19.51 -12.04 15.59
N TRP A 24 -19.65 -10.82 16.09
CA TRP A 24 -18.94 -9.68 15.56
C TRP A 24 -18.32 -8.87 16.70
N LYS A 25 -16.99 -8.70 16.63
CA LYS A 25 -16.17 -8.22 17.75
C LYS A 25 -16.47 -9.05 19.03
N SER A 26 -16.89 -8.39 20.10
CA SER A 26 -17.22 -9.01 21.39
C SER A 26 -18.70 -9.34 21.57
N ASN A 27 -19.55 -9.06 20.56
CA ASN A 27 -21.00 -9.23 20.65
C ASN A 27 -21.47 -10.39 19.77
N TYR A 28 -22.49 -11.11 20.25
CA TYR A 28 -23.20 -12.12 19.48
C TYR A 28 -24.50 -11.55 18.94
N TYR A 29 -24.72 -11.74 17.65
CA TYR A 29 -25.89 -11.25 16.94
C TYR A 29 -26.69 -12.41 16.38
N ILE A 30 -28.00 -12.26 16.38
CA ILE A 30 -28.93 -13.18 15.74
C ILE A 30 -29.79 -12.46 14.71
N ARG A 31 -30.08 -13.17 13.63
CA ARG A 31 -31.05 -12.74 12.64
C ARG A 31 -31.90 -13.91 12.18
N ALA A 32 -33.16 -13.63 11.86
CA ALA A 32 -33.98 -14.56 11.12
C ALA A 32 -33.36 -14.79 9.74
N ARG A 33 -33.43 -16.02 9.27
CA ARG A 33 -33.08 -16.37 7.90
C ARG A 33 -34.11 -15.76 6.95
N ALA A 34 -33.64 -15.21 5.83
CA ALA A 34 -34.53 -14.76 4.77
C ALA A 34 -35.27 -15.96 4.16
N ALA A 35 -36.60 -15.89 4.08
CA ALA A 35 -37.44 -16.93 3.47
C ALA A 35 -37.20 -17.04 1.95
N LYS A 36 -36.97 -15.90 1.29
CA LYS A 36 -36.61 -15.81 -0.13
C LYS A 36 -35.52 -14.76 -0.31
N VAL A 37 -34.47 -15.10 -1.05
CA VAL A 37 -33.43 -14.15 -1.46
C VAL A 37 -33.65 -13.83 -2.93
N SER A 38 -33.85 -12.55 -3.25
CA SER A 38 -33.89 -12.06 -4.63
C SER A 38 -32.61 -11.30 -4.90
N ASN A 39 -31.92 -11.63 -5.99
CA ASN A 39 -30.72 -10.93 -6.45
C ASN A 39 -31.01 -10.33 -7.84
N PRO A 40 -31.94 -9.36 -7.94
CA PRO A 40 -32.26 -8.76 -9.22
C PRO A 40 -31.01 -8.05 -9.76
N ARG A 41 -30.84 -8.11 -11.09
CA ARG A 41 -29.72 -7.48 -11.80
C ARG A 41 -30.20 -6.24 -12.54
N THR A 42 -30.92 -5.36 -11.83
CA THR A 42 -31.38 -4.10 -12.45
C THR A 42 -30.18 -3.24 -12.87
N PRO A 43 -30.30 -2.40 -13.91
CA PRO A 43 -29.19 -1.55 -14.36
C PRO A 43 -28.59 -0.71 -13.24
N LYS A 44 -29.42 -0.04 -12.43
CA LYS A 44 -28.98 0.75 -11.27
C LYS A 44 -28.21 -0.08 -10.23
N GLN A 45 -28.60 -1.33 -9.99
CA GLN A 45 -27.87 -2.21 -9.07
C GLN A 45 -26.53 -2.65 -9.66
N GLN A 46 -26.46 -2.89 -10.97
CA GLN A 46 -25.21 -3.24 -11.64
C GLN A 46 -24.22 -2.08 -11.60
N GLU A 47 -24.68 -0.84 -11.80
CA GLU A 47 -23.85 0.35 -11.68
C GLU A 47 -23.25 0.50 -10.28
N GLN A 48 -24.06 0.34 -9.22
CA GLN A 48 -23.56 0.42 -7.85
C GLN A 48 -22.55 -0.69 -7.54
N ARG A 49 -22.76 -1.90 -8.09
CA ARG A 49 -21.80 -3.01 -7.98
C ARG A 49 -20.50 -2.70 -8.71
N GLY A 50 -20.56 -2.09 -9.89
CA GLY A 50 -19.37 -1.65 -10.63
C GLY A 50 -18.57 -0.62 -9.84
N LYS A 51 -19.24 0.38 -9.26
CA LYS A 51 -18.59 1.38 -8.39
C LYS A 51 -17.92 0.75 -7.18
N PHE A 52 -18.61 -0.20 -6.54
CA PHE A 52 -18.06 -0.96 -5.42
C PHE A 52 -16.87 -1.82 -5.84
N ALA A 53 -16.96 -2.55 -6.96
CA ALA A 53 -15.87 -3.39 -7.44
C ALA A 53 -14.62 -2.56 -7.74
N THR A 54 -14.77 -1.42 -8.41
CA THR A 54 -13.67 -0.52 -8.79
C THR A 54 -12.96 0.04 -7.56
N ALA A 55 -13.72 0.63 -6.61
CA ALA A 55 -13.13 1.13 -5.36
C ALA A 55 -12.49 0.02 -4.52
N PHE A 56 -13.08 -1.18 -4.52
CA PHE A 56 -12.55 -2.32 -3.80
C PHE A 56 -11.23 -2.81 -4.39
N SER A 57 -11.09 -2.88 -5.72
CA SER A 57 -9.85 -3.32 -6.38
C SER A 57 -8.68 -2.43 -5.97
N PHE A 58 -8.85 -1.11 -6.11
CA PHE A 58 -7.87 -0.11 -5.69
C PHE A 58 -7.50 -0.23 -4.21
N LEU A 59 -8.48 -0.19 -3.30
CA LEU A 59 -8.20 -0.22 -1.87
C LEU A 59 -7.61 -1.56 -1.40
N LYS A 60 -7.91 -2.66 -2.10
CA LYS A 60 -7.37 -3.98 -1.79
C LYS A 60 -5.86 -4.02 -2.00
N ALA A 61 -5.35 -3.40 -3.06
CA ALA A 61 -3.91 -3.33 -3.35
C ALA A 61 -3.13 -2.63 -2.23
N ILE A 62 -3.76 -1.68 -1.54
CA ILE A 62 -3.13 -0.81 -0.53
C ILE A 62 -3.65 -1.06 0.89
N LYS A 63 -4.24 -2.24 1.14
CA LYS A 63 -4.94 -2.54 2.41
C LYS A 63 -4.09 -2.33 3.67
N PRO A 64 -2.80 -2.74 3.73
CA PRO A 64 -1.96 -2.48 4.89
C PRO A 64 -1.73 -0.99 5.14
N PHE A 65 -1.51 -0.21 4.08
CA PHE A 65 -1.38 1.25 4.14
C PHE A 65 -2.66 1.89 4.69
N ILE A 66 -3.82 1.51 4.16
CA ILE A 66 -5.13 2.00 4.61
C ILE A 66 -5.39 1.70 6.09
N ARG A 67 -4.89 0.59 6.63
CA ARG A 67 -5.05 0.26 8.04
C ARG A 67 -4.42 1.33 8.95
N ILE A 68 -3.29 1.89 8.52
CA ILE A 68 -2.59 2.97 9.23
C ILE A 68 -3.23 4.32 8.87
N GLY A 69 -3.38 4.60 7.58
CA GLY A 69 -3.89 5.87 7.07
C GLY A 69 -5.34 6.22 7.46
N TYR A 70 -6.14 5.25 7.91
CA TYR A 70 -7.51 5.49 8.40
C TYR A 70 -7.72 5.11 9.87
N LYS A 71 -6.64 4.98 10.66
CA LYS A 71 -6.70 4.51 12.05
C LYS A 71 -7.59 5.38 12.96
N GLU A 72 -7.61 6.70 12.75
CA GLU A 72 -8.45 7.65 13.49
C GLU A 72 -9.95 7.41 13.25
N PHE A 73 -10.31 6.86 12.09
CA PHE A 73 -11.70 6.64 11.68
C PHE A 73 -12.20 5.22 11.97
N THR A 74 -11.64 4.53 12.97
CA THR A 74 -11.95 3.12 13.27
C THR A 74 -13.04 2.90 14.33
N GLN A 75 -13.60 3.96 14.92
CA GLN A 75 -14.55 3.87 16.03
C GLN A 75 -15.82 3.05 15.67
N LYS A 76 -16.50 3.40 14.57
CA LYS A 76 -17.79 2.79 14.17
C LYS A 76 -17.64 1.69 13.11
N LYS A 77 -16.56 1.72 12.33
CA LYS A 77 -16.30 0.84 11.17
C LYS A 77 -14.80 0.58 11.06
N SER A 78 -14.39 -0.47 10.34
CA SER A 78 -12.96 -0.72 10.10
C SER A 78 -12.33 0.39 9.26
N ALA A 79 -11.01 0.56 9.36
CA ALA A 79 -10.23 1.49 8.53
C ALA A 79 -10.52 1.32 7.04
N PHE A 80 -10.55 0.06 6.57
CA PHE A 80 -10.90 -0.27 5.19
C PHE A 80 -12.32 0.20 4.80
N ASN A 81 -13.32 0.03 5.68
CA ASN A 81 -14.67 0.51 5.41
C ASN A 81 -14.77 2.04 5.50
N SER A 82 -13.89 2.68 6.27
CA SER A 82 -13.73 4.14 6.30
C SER A 82 -13.25 4.66 4.95
N ALA A 83 -12.14 4.10 4.45
CA ALA A 83 -11.63 4.38 3.11
C ALA A 83 -12.66 4.10 2.03
N MET A 84 -13.27 2.91 2.03
CA MET A 84 -14.28 2.51 1.04
C MET A 84 -15.43 3.52 0.96
N SER A 85 -15.93 3.95 2.12
CA SER A 85 -16.99 4.95 2.17
C SER A 85 -16.56 6.33 1.65
N TYR A 86 -15.29 6.71 1.82
CA TYR A 86 -14.77 7.97 1.30
C TYR A 86 -14.60 7.87 -0.22
N THR A 87 -13.87 6.86 -0.69
CA THR A 87 -13.58 6.62 -2.11
C THR A 87 -14.86 6.56 -2.95
N LEU A 88 -15.87 5.79 -2.51
CA LEU A 88 -17.15 5.70 -3.23
C LEU A 88 -17.90 7.04 -3.33
N LYS A 89 -17.75 7.92 -2.34
CA LYS A 89 -18.47 9.20 -2.28
C LYS A 89 -17.75 10.32 -3.01
N ARG A 90 -16.42 10.28 -3.09
CA ARG A 90 -15.59 11.41 -3.52
C ARG A 90 -14.71 11.13 -4.73
N ALA A 91 -14.22 9.91 -4.88
CA ALA A 91 -13.22 9.55 -5.88
C ALA A 91 -13.75 8.67 -7.01
N VAL A 92 -14.77 7.85 -6.78
CA VAL A 92 -15.38 7.08 -7.87
C VAL A 92 -16.24 7.98 -8.73
N THR A 93 -15.89 8.08 -10.01
CA THR A 93 -16.60 8.88 -11.01
C THR A 93 -17.17 7.98 -12.12
N GLY A 94 -18.04 8.55 -12.96
CA GLY A 94 -18.66 7.85 -14.09
C GLY A 94 -19.90 7.00 -13.75
N SER A 95 -20.41 6.33 -14.78
CA SER A 95 -21.57 5.42 -14.75
C SER A 95 -21.40 4.31 -15.79
N GLY A 96 -22.14 3.21 -15.61
CA GLY A 96 -22.12 2.09 -16.56
C GLY A 96 -20.74 1.44 -16.70
N LYS A 97 -20.19 1.46 -17.92
CA LYS A 97 -18.88 0.86 -18.27
C LYS A 97 -17.69 1.79 -18.03
N GLU A 98 -17.92 3.08 -17.78
CA GLU A 98 -16.87 4.11 -17.66
C GLU A 98 -16.59 4.49 -16.19
N ILE A 99 -16.76 3.52 -15.28
CA ILE A 99 -16.50 3.74 -13.87
C ILE A 99 -15.00 3.76 -13.65
N LYS A 100 -14.50 4.87 -13.09
CA LYS A 100 -13.07 5.08 -12.82
C LYS A 100 -12.82 5.76 -11.48
N ILE A 101 -11.58 5.72 -11.04
CA ILE A 101 -11.13 6.43 -9.84
C ILE A 101 -10.49 7.75 -10.29
N ASP A 102 -11.00 8.83 -9.73
CA ASP A 102 -10.36 10.14 -9.72
C ASP A 102 -9.30 10.12 -8.60
N PHE A 103 -8.03 9.93 -9.00
CA PHE A 103 -6.92 9.77 -8.09
C PHE A 103 -6.56 11.07 -7.35
N ASP A 104 -6.81 12.23 -7.94
CA ASP A 104 -6.59 13.53 -7.28
C ASP A 104 -7.55 13.74 -6.11
N ARG A 105 -8.73 13.13 -6.17
CA ARG A 105 -9.73 13.14 -5.09
C ARG A 105 -9.65 11.92 -4.17
N ALA A 106 -8.88 10.90 -4.51
CA ALA A 106 -8.73 9.72 -3.68
C ALA A 106 -7.80 10.02 -2.50
N LEU A 107 -8.17 9.53 -1.32
CA LEU A 107 -7.33 9.58 -0.13
C LEU A 107 -6.92 8.16 0.25
N VAL A 108 -5.61 7.97 0.42
CA VAL A 108 -5.00 6.74 0.96
C VAL A 108 -4.72 6.88 2.46
N SER A 109 -4.73 8.12 2.97
CA SER A 109 -4.72 8.44 4.40
C SER A 109 -5.67 9.60 4.66
N MET A 110 -6.38 9.55 5.80
CA MET A 110 -7.29 10.58 6.25
C MET A 110 -7.22 10.72 7.76
N GLY A 111 -6.98 11.94 8.24
CA GLY A 111 -6.82 12.23 9.67
C GLY A 111 -6.70 13.71 9.98
N THR A 112 -6.25 14.00 11.19
CA THR A 112 -6.24 15.35 11.77
C THR A 112 -4.85 15.98 11.86
N LEU A 113 -3.80 15.23 11.53
CA LEU A 113 -2.43 15.75 11.49
C LEU A 113 -2.28 16.74 10.33
N MET A 114 -1.52 17.81 10.56
CA MET A 114 -1.22 18.83 9.56
C MET A 114 -0.67 18.17 8.28
N PRO A 115 -1.34 18.35 7.13
CA PRO A 115 -0.91 17.76 5.87
C PRO A 115 0.38 18.38 5.34
N ILE A 116 0.81 17.83 4.22
CA ILE A 116 2.04 18.20 3.53
C ILE A 116 1.88 19.56 2.88
N PHE A 117 3.01 20.26 2.78
CA PHE A 117 3.09 21.55 2.13
C PHE A 117 4.08 21.48 0.97
N GLU A 118 3.66 21.97 -0.21
CA GLU A 118 4.50 22.04 -1.43
C GLU A 118 5.22 20.71 -1.75
N GLY A 119 4.47 19.61 -1.88
CA GLY A 119 5.04 18.30 -2.21
C GLY A 119 5.25 18.08 -3.71
N ALA A 120 6.27 17.31 -4.08
CA ALA A 120 6.55 16.87 -5.45
C ALA A 120 7.11 15.43 -5.46
N ALA A 121 6.88 14.71 -6.56
CA ALA A 121 7.47 13.38 -6.78
C ALA A 121 8.24 13.36 -8.11
N THR A 122 9.41 12.73 -8.12
CA THR A 122 10.26 12.58 -9.30
C THR A 122 10.67 11.12 -9.48
N VAL A 123 10.59 10.60 -10.70
CA VAL A 123 11.04 9.24 -11.03
C VAL A 123 12.37 9.29 -11.78
N SER A 124 13.32 8.46 -11.36
CA SER A 124 14.59 8.21 -12.05
C SER A 124 15.12 6.84 -11.67
N ASN A 125 15.65 6.06 -12.63
CA ASN A 125 16.32 4.78 -12.38
C ASN A 125 15.53 3.81 -11.46
N HIS A 126 14.23 3.62 -11.75
CA HIS A 126 13.34 2.76 -10.94
C HIS A 126 13.21 3.19 -9.47
N GLN A 127 13.52 4.44 -9.15
CA GLN A 127 13.33 5.01 -7.83
C GLN A 127 12.40 6.23 -7.91
N MET A 128 11.39 6.24 -7.06
CA MET A 128 10.55 7.40 -6.81
C MET A 128 11.15 8.20 -5.66
N THR A 129 11.47 9.46 -5.91
CA THR A 129 11.90 10.41 -4.88
C THR A 129 10.78 11.40 -4.61
N PHE A 130 10.44 11.52 -3.35
CA PHE A 130 9.46 12.47 -2.83
C PHE A 130 10.19 13.62 -2.16
N ASN A 131 9.73 14.84 -2.41
CA ASN A 131 10.22 16.05 -1.76
C ASN A 131 9.05 16.87 -1.22
N TRP A 132 9.26 17.55 -0.10
CA TRP A 132 8.27 18.46 0.47
C TRP A 132 8.95 19.58 1.25
N LYS A 133 8.21 20.65 1.49
CA LYS A 133 8.66 21.74 2.35
C LYS A 133 8.34 21.43 3.80
N ASP A 134 9.33 21.58 4.67
CA ASP A 134 9.13 21.42 6.10
C ASP A 134 8.14 22.48 6.61
N ASN A 135 7.05 22.01 7.21
CA ASN A 135 6.05 22.81 7.89
C ASN A 135 5.88 22.37 9.37
N SER A 136 6.91 21.73 9.93
CA SER A 136 6.98 21.43 11.36
C SER A 136 6.81 22.70 12.19
N GLY A 137 6.11 22.59 13.32
CA GLY A 137 5.71 23.74 14.14
C GLY A 137 4.45 24.45 13.65
N MET A 138 3.87 24.06 12.51
CA MET A 138 2.56 24.55 12.08
C MET A 138 1.43 23.63 12.60
N GLY A 139 0.56 24.17 13.45
CA GLY A 139 -0.54 23.40 14.03
C GLY A 139 -0.04 22.28 14.95
N ASN A 140 -0.33 21.04 14.58
CA ASN A 140 0.14 19.83 15.26
C ASN A 140 1.24 19.08 14.49
N ALA A 141 1.90 19.73 13.52
CA ALA A 141 3.03 19.17 12.78
C ALA A 141 4.28 19.10 13.65
N GLU A 142 4.87 17.91 13.79
CA GLU A 142 6.12 17.69 14.51
C GLU A 142 7.24 17.26 13.57
N ARG A 143 8.46 17.66 13.88
CA ARG A 143 9.66 17.31 13.09
C ARG A 143 9.87 15.80 12.98
N THR A 144 9.46 15.09 14.03
CA THR A 144 9.61 13.65 14.17
C THR A 144 8.47 12.87 13.52
N ASP A 145 7.44 13.52 12.98
CA ASP A 145 6.37 12.82 12.26
C ASP A 145 6.97 11.91 11.19
N ILE A 146 6.43 10.71 11.07
CA ILE A 146 6.88 9.66 10.17
C ILE A 146 6.22 9.86 8.81
N VAL A 147 7.02 9.80 7.74
CA VAL A 147 6.55 9.92 6.37
C VAL A 147 6.04 8.57 5.85
N MET A 148 4.84 8.59 5.30
CA MET A 148 4.22 7.45 4.63
C MET A 148 4.07 7.77 3.14
N VAL A 149 4.71 6.97 2.29
CA VAL A 149 4.70 7.12 0.83
C VAL A 149 4.07 5.92 0.15
N LEU A 150 3.41 6.16 -0.98
CA LEU A 150 2.77 5.11 -1.76
C LEU A 150 2.81 5.45 -3.25
N VAL A 151 3.20 4.50 -4.08
CA VAL A 151 3.09 4.58 -5.54
C VAL A 151 2.14 3.49 -6.02
N TYR A 152 1.09 3.89 -6.72
CA TYR A 152 0.11 3.01 -7.33
C TYR A 152 0.30 3.01 -8.84
N ASN A 153 0.38 1.82 -9.43
CA ASN A 153 0.45 1.61 -10.86
C ASN A 153 -0.96 1.34 -11.39
N LYS A 154 -1.46 2.22 -12.27
CA LYS A 154 -2.83 2.14 -12.81
C LYS A 154 -3.01 0.97 -13.77
N ASP A 155 -2.00 0.65 -14.56
CA ASP A 155 -2.05 -0.40 -15.58
C ASP A 155 -2.00 -1.80 -14.96
N ARG A 156 -1.21 -1.97 -13.90
CA ARG A 156 -1.03 -3.25 -13.20
C ARG A 156 -1.99 -3.48 -12.03
N GLU A 157 -2.73 -2.45 -11.63
CA GLU A 157 -3.53 -2.43 -10.39
C GLU A 157 -2.73 -2.86 -9.15
N ALA A 158 -1.46 -2.45 -9.08
CA ALA A 158 -0.52 -2.82 -8.04
C ALA A 158 0.03 -1.59 -7.31
N ALA A 159 0.58 -1.78 -6.12
CA ALA A 159 1.13 -0.70 -5.31
C ALA A 159 2.39 -1.10 -4.57
N VAL A 160 3.34 -0.17 -4.48
CA VAL A 160 4.49 -0.24 -3.59
C VAL A 160 4.40 0.93 -2.62
N TYR A 161 4.72 0.70 -1.35
CA TYR A 161 4.59 1.71 -0.31
C TYR A 161 5.57 1.43 0.81
N ASP A 162 5.93 2.51 1.50
CA ASP A 162 6.66 2.47 2.75
C ASP A 162 5.96 3.40 3.75
N THR A 163 5.65 2.88 4.93
CA THR A 163 4.92 3.60 5.97
C THR A 163 5.85 4.26 6.99
N GLU A 164 7.15 4.03 6.88
CA GLU A 164 8.20 4.54 7.77
C GLU A 164 9.40 5.07 6.96
N ALA A 165 9.13 5.75 5.84
CA ALA A 165 10.13 6.04 4.82
C ALA A 165 11.19 7.08 5.25
N ALA A 166 10.79 8.05 6.07
CA ALA A 166 11.64 9.14 6.55
C ALA A 166 10.97 9.86 7.74
N LEU A 167 11.66 10.83 8.32
CA LEU A 167 11.06 11.83 9.22
C LEU A 167 10.62 13.06 8.43
N ARG A 168 9.63 13.79 8.94
CA ARG A 168 9.12 15.03 8.34
C ARG A 168 10.22 16.07 8.14
N SER A 169 11.15 16.16 9.10
CA SER A 169 12.30 17.06 9.01
C SER A 169 13.31 16.72 7.92
N ASP A 170 13.28 15.50 7.37
CA ASP A 170 14.24 15.08 6.35
C ASP A 170 13.94 15.74 5.00
N CYS A 171 12.71 16.23 4.79
CA CYS A 171 12.24 16.93 3.58
C CYS A 171 12.26 16.11 2.29
N HIS A 172 12.75 14.87 2.34
CA HIS A 172 12.78 13.95 1.21
C HIS A 172 12.63 12.49 1.65
N ALA A 173 12.12 11.64 0.77
CA ALA A 173 12.04 10.19 0.96
C ALA A 173 12.20 9.46 -0.38
N GLY A 174 12.82 8.29 -0.38
CA GLY A 174 12.98 7.46 -1.57
C GLY A 174 12.17 6.17 -1.46
N LEU A 175 11.61 5.72 -2.58
CA LEU A 175 10.91 4.44 -2.69
C LEU A 175 11.38 3.71 -3.95
N GLN A 176 11.89 2.48 -3.77
CA GLN A 176 12.28 1.63 -4.89
C GLN A 176 11.03 1.09 -5.60
N LEU A 177 11.03 1.21 -6.92
CA LEU A 177 9.98 0.71 -7.80
C LEU A 177 10.45 -0.59 -8.48
N PRO A 178 9.53 -1.50 -8.82
CA PRO A 178 9.84 -2.65 -9.66
C PRO A 178 10.35 -2.22 -11.05
N GLU A 179 11.31 -2.97 -11.59
CA GLU A 179 11.90 -2.70 -12.91
C GLU A 179 10.87 -2.74 -14.04
N ASP A 180 9.83 -3.56 -13.89
CA ASP A 180 8.79 -3.74 -14.88
C ASP A 180 7.78 -2.57 -14.91
N TRP A 181 7.94 -1.51 -14.10
CA TRP A 181 7.04 -0.35 -14.06
C TRP A 181 7.52 0.82 -14.92
N GLN A 182 8.52 0.62 -15.76
CA GLN A 182 8.97 1.62 -16.72
C GLN A 182 7.82 1.95 -17.70
N ASP A 183 7.61 3.23 -17.95
CA ASP A 183 6.58 3.80 -18.83
C ASP A 183 5.09 3.56 -18.43
N ASP A 184 4.84 2.88 -17.30
CA ASP A 184 3.47 2.68 -16.79
C ASP A 184 2.88 3.99 -16.19
N GLU A 185 1.55 4.10 -16.18
CA GLU A 185 0.87 5.25 -15.58
C GLU A 185 0.84 5.14 -14.05
N LEU A 186 1.70 5.92 -13.39
CA LEU A 186 1.86 5.92 -11.93
C LEU A 186 1.07 7.03 -11.23
N VAL A 187 0.73 6.79 -9.97
CA VAL A 187 0.17 7.78 -9.04
C VAL A 187 0.95 7.73 -7.75
N ALA A 188 1.46 8.89 -7.33
CA ALA A 188 2.23 9.03 -6.10
C ALA A 188 1.37 9.69 -5.01
N TYR A 189 1.35 9.10 -3.82
CA TYR A 189 0.75 9.66 -2.63
C TYR A 189 1.77 9.82 -1.53
N LEU A 190 1.62 10.91 -0.77
CA LEU A 190 2.39 11.15 0.45
C LEU A 190 1.43 11.51 1.58
N SER A 191 1.75 11.05 2.79
CA SER A 191 1.04 11.37 4.04
C SER A 191 2.02 11.34 5.21
N PHE A 192 1.60 11.85 6.36
CA PHE A 192 2.36 11.78 7.62
C PHE A 192 1.60 10.97 8.67
N CYS A 193 2.35 10.39 9.59
CA CYS A 193 1.88 9.74 10.79
C CYS A 193 2.65 10.30 11.99
N SER A 194 1.96 10.65 13.07
CA SER A 194 2.63 11.02 14.32
C SER A 194 3.51 9.87 14.82
N THR A 195 4.60 10.19 15.53
CA THR A 195 5.56 9.21 16.10
C THR A 195 4.90 8.18 17.01
N ASP A 196 3.89 8.60 17.76
CA ASP A 196 3.10 7.75 18.65
C ASP A 196 2.13 6.82 17.89
N GLY A 197 2.01 6.99 16.57
CA GLY A 197 1.11 6.21 15.76
C GLY A 197 -0.37 6.48 16.02
N ASN A 198 -0.77 7.61 16.64
CA ASN A 198 -2.19 7.92 16.93
C ASN A 198 -2.86 8.89 15.95
N CYS A 199 -2.11 9.85 15.43
CA CYS A 199 -2.59 10.80 14.42
C CYS A 199 -2.01 10.49 13.04
N VAL A 200 -2.78 10.73 11.98
CA VAL A 200 -2.34 10.68 10.57
C VAL A 200 -2.81 11.93 9.84
N ALA A 201 -2.10 12.30 8.79
CA ALA A 201 -2.49 13.41 7.93
C ALA A 201 -3.36 12.92 6.77
N ASN A 202 -4.14 13.83 6.18
CA ASN A 202 -4.72 13.57 4.87
C ASN A 202 -3.60 13.37 3.84
N SER A 203 -3.69 12.32 3.03
CA SER A 203 -2.75 12.12 1.93
C SER A 203 -2.98 13.13 0.81
N ILE A 204 -1.91 13.48 0.09
CA ILE A 204 -2.02 14.26 -1.15
C ILE A 204 -1.57 13.42 -2.34
N CYS A 205 -2.25 13.55 -3.47
CA CYS A 205 -1.79 13.06 -4.76
C CYS A 205 -0.73 14.03 -5.27
N LEU A 206 0.44 13.53 -5.67
CA LEU A 206 1.55 14.32 -6.13
C LEU A 206 1.71 14.24 -7.65
N PRO A 207 1.99 15.36 -8.33
CA PRO A 207 2.43 15.32 -9.72
C PRO A 207 3.78 14.61 -9.79
N ILE A 208 3.92 13.70 -10.76
CA ILE A 208 5.16 12.97 -11.02
C ILE A 208 5.87 13.63 -12.20
N SER A 209 7.17 13.93 -12.02
CA SER A 209 8.06 14.38 -13.11
C SER A 209 9.13 13.31 -13.38
N VAL A 210 9.43 13.05 -14.65
CA VAL A 210 10.50 12.12 -15.05
C VAL A 210 11.80 12.91 -15.21
N ILE A 211 12.87 12.47 -14.55
CA ILE A 211 14.21 13.03 -14.76
C ILE A 211 14.98 12.04 -15.62
N GLU A 212 15.14 12.37 -16.90
CA GLU A 212 16.07 11.68 -17.79
C GLU A 212 17.49 12.11 -17.38
N ILE A 213 18.22 11.21 -16.72
CA ILE A 213 19.65 11.42 -16.48
C ILE A 213 20.34 11.10 -17.80
N PRO A 214 21.05 12.05 -18.44
CA PRO A 214 21.84 11.75 -19.63
C PRO A 214 22.86 10.68 -19.26
N GLU A 215 22.89 9.58 -20.00
CA GLU A 215 23.98 8.62 -19.94
C GLU A 215 25.25 9.36 -20.37
N GLU A 216 26.07 9.82 -19.43
CA GLU A 216 27.42 10.28 -19.76
C GLU A 216 28.20 9.06 -20.27
N GLU A 217 28.50 9.07 -21.58
CA GLU A 217 29.43 8.16 -22.22
C GLU A 217 30.75 8.14 -21.45
N ILE A 218 31.05 7.03 -20.77
CA ILE A 218 32.40 6.78 -20.26
C ILE A 218 33.25 6.38 -21.47
N ASP A 219 33.82 7.37 -22.15
CA ASP A 219 34.84 7.16 -23.19
C ASP A 219 36.13 6.68 -22.51
N VAL A 220 36.33 5.36 -22.49
CA VAL A 220 37.58 4.75 -22.02
C VAL A 220 38.64 4.99 -23.11
N GLN A 221 39.30 6.14 -23.05
CA GLN A 221 40.53 6.35 -23.79
C GLN A 221 41.61 5.41 -23.24
N THR A 222 41.84 4.35 -24.00
CA THR A 222 42.92 3.41 -23.74
C THR A 222 44.20 4.01 -24.34
N GLU A 223 44.87 4.90 -23.62
CA GLU A 223 46.25 5.25 -23.97
C GLU A 223 47.18 4.14 -23.48
N SER A 224 47.69 3.39 -24.44
CA SER A 224 48.80 2.46 -24.30
C SER A 224 50.07 3.23 -23.90
N ILE A 225 50.58 2.99 -22.70
CA ILE A 225 51.96 3.32 -22.36
C ILE A 225 52.67 2.03 -21.97
N ASP A 226 53.52 1.60 -22.88
CA ASP A 226 54.43 0.47 -22.76
C ASP A 226 55.61 0.88 -21.89
N THR A 227 55.80 0.28 -20.71
CA THR A 227 57.13 0.26 -20.05
C THR A 227 57.28 -0.89 -19.05
N THR A 228 58.10 -1.87 -19.45
CA THR A 228 59.16 -2.56 -18.68
C THR A 228 58.82 -3.22 -17.33
N HIS A 229 58.89 -4.55 -17.35
CA HIS A 229 59.02 -5.46 -16.22
C HIS A 229 60.00 -5.01 -15.12
N LYS A 230 59.53 -4.97 -13.86
CA LYS A 230 60.27 -5.54 -12.71
C LYS A 230 59.32 -6.24 -11.71
N ARG A 231 59.72 -7.45 -11.37
CA ARG A 231 59.07 -8.47 -10.56
C ARG A 231 59.29 -8.17 -9.07
N ILE A 232 58.22 -7.99 -8.28
CA ILE A 232 58.24 -8.12 -6.81
C ILE A 232 56.93 -8.82 -6.36
N LEU A 233 57.07 -9.88 -5.56
CA LEU A 233 56.02 -10.74 -4.98
C LEU A 233 55.40 -10.11 -3.69
N PRO A 234 54.26 -10.63 -3.19
CA PRO A 234 53.22 -9.82 -2.56
C PRO A 234 53.35 -9.69 -1.04
N ASP A 235 52.90 -8.56 -0.49
CA ASP A 235 52.63 -8.43 0.94
C ASP A 235 51.12 -8.54 1.21
N LYS A 236 50.78 -9.40 2.16
CA LYS A 236 49.43 -9.82 2.51
C LYS A 236 48.81 -8.80 3.46
N ARG A 237 47.72 -8.12 3.06
CA ARG A 237 46.83 -7.44 4.01
C ARG A 237 45.35 -7.62 3.68
N THR A 238 44.76 -8.53 4.44
CA THR A 238 43.44 -8.48 5.09
C THR A 238 42.23 -8.04 4.26
N VAL A 239 41.50 -9.05 3.78
CA VAL A 239 40.10 -8.95 3.33
C VAL A 239 39.20 -8.73 4.55
N HIS A 240 38.48 -7.60 4.60
CA HIS A 240 37.27 -7.48 5.42
C HIS A 240 36.06 -7.78 4.51
N GLN A 241 35.53 -8.99 4.61
CA GLN A 241 34.25 -9.37 4.03
C GLN A 241 33.12 -8.75 4.88
N SER A 242 32.40 -7.79 4.33
CA SER A 242 31.05 -7.45 4.80
C SER A 242 30.06 -8.43 4.14
N ARG A 243 29.33 -9.16 4.99
CA ARG A 243 28.29 -10.11 4.58
C ARG A 243 27.07 -9.35 4.06
N ILE A 244 26.71 -9.58 2.80
CA ILE A 244 25.38 -9.29 2.28
C ILE A 244 24.57 -10.58 2.39
N THR A 245 23.47 -10.55 3.15
CA THR A 245 22.52 -11.66 3.26
C THR A 245 21.44 -11.47 2.20
N VAL A 246 21.49 -12.26 1.12
CA VAL A 246 20.42 -12.38 0.13
C VAL A 246 19.58 -13.60 0.50
N HIS A 247 18.31 -13.41 0.84
CA HIS A 247 17.36 -14.52 0.96
C HIS A 247 16.68 -14.74 -0.39
N SER A 248 17.21 -15.67 -1.19
CA SER A 248 16.50 -16.24 -2.33
C SER A 248 15.65 -17.42 -1.87
N LEU A 249 14.33 -17.34 -2.05
CA LEU A 249 13.43 -18.48 -1.92
C LEU A 249 13.49 -19.31 -3.21
N SER A 250 14.42 -20.27 -3.28
CA SER A 250 14.34 -21.36 -4.25
C SER A 250 13.44 -22.47 -3.70
N ALA A 251 12.37 -22.79 -4.41
CA ALA A 251 11.47 -23.89 -4.10
C ALA A 251 12.20 -25.26 -4.18
N PRO A 252 11.89 -26.22 -3.28
CA PRO A 252 12.48 -27.56 -3.36
C PRO A 252 11.80 -28.43 -4.43
N PRO A 253 12.50 -29.46 -4.94
CA PRO A 253 12.00 -30.33 -6.00
C PRO A 253 10.92 -31.30 -5.50
N ASN A 254 9.99 -31.61 -6.41
CA ASN A 254 8.94 -32.62 -6.29
C ASN A 254 9.55 -34.02 -6.10
N GLU A 255 9.40 -34.62 -4.92
CA GLU A 255 9.57 -36.07 -4.73
C GLU A 255 8.18 -36.73 -4.64
N ILE A 256 7.88 -37.52 -5.68
CA ILE A 256 6.72 -38.41 -5.73
C ILE A 256 7.08 -39.65 -4.89
N GLN A 257 6.51 -39.77 -3.69
CA GLN A 257 6.45 -41.06 -2.98
C GLN A 257 5.02 -41.61 -3.07
N THR A 258 4.90 -42.68 -3.86
CA THR A 258 3.74 -43.57 -3.89
C THR A 258 3.64 -44.33 -2.58
N TYR A 259 2.54 -44.17 -1.84
CA TYR A 259 2.15 -45.09 -0.78
C TYR A 259 0.91 -45.87 -1.21
N ARG A 260 1.13 -47.16 -1.53
CA ARG A 260 0.12 -48.23 -1.48
C ARG A 260 -0.23 -48.47 -0.01
N CYS A 261 -1.52 -48.57 0.29
CA CYS A 261 -2.00 -49.44 1.37
C CYS A 261 -3.13 -50.30 0.82
N GLU A 262 -2.93 -51.60 0.94
CA GLU A 262 -3.85 -52.68 0.62
C GLU A 262 -4.78 -52.94 1.82
N THR A 263 -6.00 -53.40 1.48
CA THR A 263 -7.08 -54.01 2.30
C THR A 263 -7.70 -53.22 3.44
#